data_AF-A0A4Q6BWL0-F1
#
_entry.id   AF-A0A4Q6BWL0-F1
#
_cell.length_a   1.000
_cell.length_b   1.000
_cell.length_c   1.000
_cell.angle_alpha   90.00
_cell.angle_beta   90.00
_cell.angle_gamma   90.00
#
_symmetry.space_group_name_H-M   'P 1'
#
loop_
_entity.id
_entity.type
_entity.pdbx_description
1 polymer ?
#
loop_
_entity_poly.entity_id
_entity_poly.type
_entity_poly.pdbx_seq_one_letter_code
_entity_poly.pdbx_strand_id
1 'polypeptide(L)'
;ENAIPAHDKDKRIKIVYPEDGVIIQNNALAIIKKKESRATAEKVADWFFHDDGQAAMVRGYMYATVPGKETPKGAKPLSEVMAKAQKWDQSKVEEFMNDREEIKEQFMNIMLQ
;
A
#
# COMPACT_ATOMS: atom_id res chain seq x y z
N GLU A 1 -4.47 -2.83 -12.58
CA GLU A 1 -3.63 -4.05 -12.53
C GLU A 1 -2.29 -3.73 -11.86
N ASN A 2 -1.64 -4.72 -11.23
CA ASN A 2 -0.29 -4.55 -10.66
C ASN A 2 0.74 -4.54 -11.80
N ALA A 3 1.60 -3.52 -11.85
CA ALA A 3 2.58 -3.34 -12.93
C ALA A 3 3.66 -4.44 -12.97
N ILE A 4 3.92 -5.11 -11.85
CA ILE A 4 4.93 -6.17 -11.74
C ILE A 4 4.54 -7.42 -12.55
N PRO A 5 3.39 -8.09 -12.29
CA PRO A 5 2.99 -9.23 -13.10
C PRO A 5 2.71 -8.85 -14.56
N ALA A 6 2.33 -7.59 -14.83
CA ALA A 6 2.19 -7.11 -16.20
C ALA A 6 3.55 -7.05 -16.93
N HIS A 7 4.58 -6.50 -16.29
CA HIS A 7 5.96 -6.50 -16.80
C HIS A 7 6.51 -7.93 -17.02
N ASP A 8 6.14 -8.88 -16.16
CA ASP A 8 6.56 -10.27 -16.33
C ASP A 8 5.93 -10.95 -17.54
N LYS A 9 4.68 -10.59 -17.88
CA LYS A 9 4.00 -11.05 -19.09
C LYS A 9 4.46 -10.33 -20.36
N ASP A 10 4.76 -9.03 -20.27
CA ASP A 10 5.18 -8.21 -21.40
C ASP A 10 6.36 -7.29 -21.03
N LYS A 11 7.55 -7.61 -21.55
CA LYS A 11 8.80 -6.88 -21.28
C LYS A 11 8.86 -5.48 -21.90
N ARG A 12 7.89 -5.11 -22.73
CA ARG A 12 7.70 -3.73 -23.24
C ARG A 12 7.18 -2.80 -22.16
N ILE A 13 6.41 -3.31 -21.19
CA ILE A 13 5.97 -2.54 -20.02
C ILE A 13 7.19 -2.28 -19.15
N LYS A 14 7.41 -1.03 -18.74
CA LYS A 14 8.51 -0.64 -17.85
C LYS A 14 7.93 -0.07 -16.56
N ILE A 15 8.53 -0.44 -15.44
CA ILE A 15 8.19 0.12 -14.13
C ILE A 15 9.14 1.28 -13.88
N VAL A 16 8.58 2.48 -13.76
CA VAL A 16 9.33 3.70 -13.48
C VAL A 16 8.98 4.16 -12.06
N TYR A 17 10.02 4.42 -11.27
CA TYR A 17 9.89 5.06 -9.96
C TYR A 17 10.34 6.51 -10.15
N PRO A 18 9.44 7.51 -10.11
CA PRO A 18 9.78 8.91 -10.31
C PRO A 18 10.89 9.38 -9.36
N GLU A 19 11.73 10.29 -9.84
CA GLU A 19 12.88 10.79 -9.08
C GLU A 19 12.47 11.62 -7.87
N ASP A 20 11.34 12.32 -7.97
CA ASP A 20 10.73 13.15 -6.92
C ASP A 20 10.03 12.31 -5.83
N GLY A 21 9.97 10.99 -6.01
CA GLY A 21 9.40 10.06 -5.05
C GLY A 21 8.13 9.37 -5.54
N VAL A 22 7.61 8.50 -4.68
CA VAL A 22 6.35 7.79 -4.93
C VAL A 22 5.35 8.04 -3.82
N ILE A 23 4.06 7.93 -4.14
CA ILE A 23 3.00 7.84 -3.14
C ILE A 23 2.80 6.37 -2.78
N ILE A 24 2.99 6.04 -1.51
CA ILE A 24 2.75 4.69 -1.00
C ILE A 24 1.27 4.57 -0.63
N GLN A 25 0.60 3.57 -1.19
CA GLN A 25 -0.75 3.19 -0.77
C GLN A 25 -0.65 2.26 0.44
N ASN A 26 -1.05 2.75 1.61
CA ASN A 26 -1.17 1.92 2.80
C ASN A 26 -2.53 1.21 2.81
N ASN A 27 -2.52 -0.10 3.05
CA ASN A 27 -3.74 -0.85 3.27
C ASN A 27 -3.98 -0.99 4.77
N ALA A 28 -5.21 -0.76 5.21
CA ALA A 28 -5.63 -0.94 6.59
C ALA A 28 -6.44 -2.23 6.74
N LEU A 29 -6.12 -3.00 7.78
CA LEU A 29 -6.94 -4.13 8.22
C LEU A 29 -7.65 -3.72 9.52
N ALA A 30 -8.98 -3.83 9.54
CA ALA A 30 -9.79 -3.45 10.70
C ALA A 30 -10.78 -4.55 11.06
N ILE A 31 -10.94 -4.79 12.36
CA ILE A 31 -11.97 -5.67 12.90
C ILE A 31 -13.14 -4.80 13.37
N ILE A 32 -14.30 -4.98 12.76
CA ILE A 32 -15.51 -4.22 13.09
C ILE A 32 -15.92 -4.48 14.54
N LYS A 33 -16.32 -3.42 15.25
CA LYS A 33 -16.90 -3.52 16.59
C LYS A 33 -18.27 -4.19 16.51
N LYS A 34 -18.44 -5.33 17.20
CA LYS A 34 -19.67 -6.13 17.24
C LYS A 34 -19.93 -6.65 18.66
N LYS A 35 -21.18 -7.02 18.95
CA LYS A 35 -21.57 -7.57 20.27
C LYS A 35 -21.20 -9.05 20.38
N GLU A 36 -21.19 -9.76 19.26
CA GLU A 36 -20.86 -11.17 19.14
C GLU A 36 -19.35 -11.41 19.22
N SER A 37 -18.97 -12.68 19.41
CA SER A 37 -17.57 -13.10 19.41
C SER A 37 -16.88 -12.75 18.08
N ARG A 38 -15.62 -12.28 18.18
CA ARG A 38 -14.78 -11.90 17.04
C ARG A 38 -13.53 -12.80 16.91
N ALA A 39 -13.46 -13.89 17.67
CA ALA A 39 -12.28 -14.75 17.77
C ALA A 39 -11.78 -15.24 16.40
N THR A 40 -12.68 -15.57 15.47
CA THR A 40 -12.28 -15.98 14.11
C THR A 40 -11.69 -14.82 13.31
N ALA A 41 -12.27 -13.62 13.41
CA ALA A 41 -11.75 -12.43 12.71
C ALA A 41 -10.39 -12.02 13.28
N GLU A 42 -10.21 -12.12 14.59
CA GLU A 42 -8.94 -11.88 15.29
C GLU A 42 -7.87 -12.87 14.81
N LYS A 43 -8.17 -14.17 14.76
CA LYS A 43 -7.23 -15.18 14.22
C LYS A 43 -6.83 -14.92 12.78
N VAL A 44 -7.77 -14.49 11.92
CA VAL A 44 -7.46 -14.13 10.53
C VAL A 44 -6.57 -12.89 10.48
N ALA A 45 -6.86 -11.88 11.30
CA ALA A 45 -6.03 -10.69 11.38
C ALA A 45 -4.61 -11.03 11.85
N ASP A 46 -4.47 -11.84 12.89
CA ASP A 46 -3.18 -12.32 13.39
C ASP A 46 -2.41 -13.07 12.31
N TRP A 47 -3.09 -13.90 11.51
CA TRP A 47 -2.45 -14.62 10.40
C TRP A 47 -1.85 -13.68 9.35
N PHE A 48 -2.49 -12.55 9.03
CA PHE A 48 -1.93 -11.56 8.10
C PHE A 48 -0.59 -10.98 8.60
N PHE A 49 -0.39 -10.90 9.91
CA PHE A 49 0.86 -10.40 10.51
C PHE A 49 1.88 -11.51 10.80
N HIS A 50 1.49 -12.77 10.68
CA HIS A 50 2.40 -13.92 10.77
C HIS A 50 3.20 -14.12 9.48
N ASP A 51 4.28 -14.88 9.56
CA ASP A 51 5.22 -15.15 8.45
C ASP A 51 4.52 -15.67 7.19
N ASP A 52 3.55 -16.58 7.33
CA ASP A 52 2.81 -17.15 6.21
C ASP A 52 1.92 -16.12 5.51
N GLY A 53 1.28 -15.22 6.28
CA GLY A 53 0.49 -14.13 5.74
C GLY A 53 1.35 -13.10 5.02
N GLN A 54 2.50 -12.74 5.59
CA GLN A 54 3.47 -11.85 4.96
C GLN A 54 4.02 -12.47 3.66
N ALA A 55 4.35 -13.76 3.67
CA ALA A 55 4.80 -14.48 2.48
C ALA A 55 3.69 -14.56 1.40
N ALA A 56 2.42 -14.72 1.82
CA ALA A 56 1.29 -14.69 0.90
C ALA A 56 1.14 -13.31 0.23
N MET A 57 1.31 -12.21 0.97
CA MET A 57 1.30 -10.86 0.42
C MET A 57 2.42 -10.64 -0.61
N VAL A 58 3.65 -11.09 -0.30
CA VAL A 58 4.80 -11.00 -1.22
C VAL A 58 4.54 -11.79 -2.51
N ARG A 59 3.97 -13.00 -2.41
CA ARG A 59 3.54 -13.79 -3.59
C ARG A 59 2.43 -13.10 -4.39
N GLY A 60 1.57 -12.35 -3.70
CA GLY A 60 0.55 -11.47 -4.29
C GLY A 60 1.09 -10.15 -4.84
N TYR A 61 2.42 -9.99 -4.92
CA TYR A 61 3.10 -8.78 -5.40
C TYR A 61 2.86 -7.53 -4.54
N MET A 62 2.62 -7.72 -3.24
CA MET A 62 2.50 -6.66 -2.25
C MET A 62 3.69 -6.68 -1.30
N TYR A 63 4.19 -5.51 -0.90
CA TYR A 63 5.23 -5.45 0.12
C TYR A 63 4.71 -5.97 1.47
N ALA A 64 5.56 -6.74 2.15
CA ALA A 64 5.33 -7.10 3.54
C ALA A 64 5.38 -5.86 4.44
N THR A 65 4.52 -5.85 5.47
CA THR A 65 4.44 -4.77 6.46
C THR A 65 5.40 -4.99 7.64
N VAL A 66 5.82 -6.24 7.86
CA VAL A 66 6.79 -6.60 8.90
C VAL A 66 8.22 -6.41 8.36
N PRO A 67 9.12 -5.73 9.11
CA PRO A 67 10.51 -5.56 8.70
C PRO A 67 11.25 -6.88 8.48
N GLY A 68 12.23 -6.89 7.56
CA GLY A 68 13.10 -8.03 7.32
C GLY A 68 12.50 -9.14 6.44
N LYS A 69 11.34 -8.92 5.84
CA LYS A 69 10.74 -9.83 4.86
C LYS A 69 11.22 -9.54 3.43
N GLU A 70 11.14 -10.55 2.58
CA GLU A 70 11.53 -10.42 1.18
C GLU A 70 10.66 -9.41 0.44
N THR A 71 11.26 -8.79 -0.57
CA THR A 71 10.57 -7.88 -1.49
C THR A 71 9.87 -8.69 -2.58
N PRO A 72 8.69 -8.24 -3.07
CA PRO A 72 8.06 -8.84 -4.25
C PRO A 72 9.04 -8.99 -5.41
N LYS A 73 9.01 -10.15 -6.07
CA LYS A 73 9.88 -10.41 -7.22
C LYS A 73 9.69 -9.33 -8.29
N GLY A 74 10.79 -8.68 -8.70
CA GLY A 74 10.77 -7.63 -9.72
C GLY A 74 10.48 -6.22 -9.19
N ALA A 75 10.27 -6.05 -7.88
CA ALA A 75 10.16 -4.74 -7.23
C ALA A 75 11.50 -4.29 -6.63
N LYS A 76 11.67 -2.97 -6.45
CA LYS A 76 12.76 -2.40 -5.65
C LYS A 76 12.55 -2.71 -4.16
N PRO A 77 13.61 -2.80 -3.34
CA PRO A 77 13.47 -2.91 -1.89
C PRO A 77 12.57 -1.81 -1.32
N LEU A 78 11.68 -2.16 -0.38
CA LEU A 78 10.75 -1.20 0.21
C LEU A 78 11.48 0.00 0.84
N SER A 79 12.64 -0.23 1.45
CA SER A 79 13.48 0.81 2.05
C SER A 79 13.94 1.86 1.03
N GLU A 80 14.32 1.43 -0.17
CA GLU A 80 14.71 2.34 -1.27
C GLU A 80 13.52 3.17 -1.75
N VAL A 81 12.34 2.53 -1.86
CA VAL A 81 11.10 3.21 -2.27
C VAL A 81 10.69 4.24 -1.22
N MET A 82 10.77 3.88 0.06
CA MET A 82 10.42 4.75 1.20
C MET A 82 11.38 5.93 1.38
N ALA A 83 12.64 5.82 0.95
CA ALA A 83 13.64 6.86 1.14
C ALA A 83 13.24 8.22 0.53
N LYS A 84 12.47 8.18 -0.57
CA LYS A 84 11.97 9.36 -1.28
C LYS A 84 10.45 9.51 -1.22
N ALA A 85 9.74 8.55 -0.63
CA ALA A 85 8.29 8.62 -0.55
C ALA A 85 7.85 9.67 0.49
N GLN A 86 6.63 10.18 0.30
CA GLN A 86 5.95 10.92 1.35
C GLN A 86 5.88 10.07 2.62
N LYS A 87 6.37 10.60 3.73
CA LYS A 87 6.24 9.94 5.03
C LYS A 87 4.79 10.08 5.49
N TRP A 88 4.16 8.93 5.73
CA TRP A 88 2.84 8.86 6.34
C TRP A 88 3.00 8.78 7.85
N ASP A 89 2.58 9.82 8.53
CA ASP A 89 2.35 9.83 9.97
C ASP A 89 0.88 10.18 10.23
N GLN A 90 0.50 10.16 11.51
CA GLN A 90 -0.89 10.41 11.89
C GLN A 90 -1.36 11.80 11.46
N SER A 91 -0.53 12.84 11.60
CA SER A 91 -0.91 14.21 11.24
C SER A 91 -1.12 14.34 9.74
N LYS A 92 -0.29 13.71 8.88
CA LYS A 92 -0.53 13.71 7.43
C LYS A 92 -1.75 12.90 7.01
N VAL A 93 -2.06 11.82 7.71
CA VAL A 93 -3.32 11.11 7.47
C VAL A 93 -4.52 12.00 7.83
N GLU A 94 -4.47 12.69 8.97
CA GLU A 94 -5.55 13.59 9.41
C GLU A 94 -5.74 14.77 8.44
N GLU A 95 -4.65 15.43 8.03
CA GLU A 95 -4.65 16.49 7.01
C GLU A 95 -5.33 16.03 5.72
N PHE A 96 -4.86 14.92 5.14
CA PHE A 96 -5.43 14.39 3.90
C PHE A 96 -6.92 14.02 4.04
N MET A 97 -7.34 13.53 5.20
CA MET A 97 -8.73 13.12 5.43
C MET A 97 -9.66 14.32 5.60
N ASN A 98 -9.17 15.41 6.19
CA ASN A 98 -9.91 16.66 6.36
C ASN A 98 -10.03 17.42 5.02
N ASP A 99 -8.93 17.47 4.26
CA ASP A 99 -8.85 18.28 3.04
C ASP A 99 -9.32 17.54 1.79
N ARG A 100 -9.70 16.26 1.91
CA ARG A 100 -9.97 15.36 0.77
C ARG A 100 -10.98 15.91 -0.24
N GLU A 101 -12.00 16.62 0.21
CA GLU A 101 -13.05 17.13 -0.69
C GLU A 101 -12.55 18.37 -1.42
N GLU A 102 -11.85 19.28 -0.72
CA GLU A 102 -11.19 20.43 -1.34
C GLU A 102 -10.15 19.97 -2.39
N ILE A 103 -9.33 18.97 -2.07
CA ILE A 103 -8.36 18.40 -3.01
C ILE A 103 -9.05 17.87 -4.27
N LYS A 104 -10.19 17.17 -4.14
CA LYS A 104 -10.95 16.68 -5.30
C LYS A 104 -11.55 17.83 -6.11
N GLU A 105 -12.10 18.85 -5.45
CA GLU A 105 -12.65 20.04 -6.12
C GLU A 105 -11.58 20.79 -6.89
N GLN A 106 -10.42 21.02 -6.29
CA GLN A 106 -9.27 21.63 -6.95
C GLN A 106 -8.82 20.81 -8.15
N PHE A 107 -8.71 19.47 -8.01
CA PHE A 107 -8.38 18.59 -9.12
C PHE A 107 -9.38 18.72 -10.28
N MET A 108 -10.69 18.70 -9.99
CA MET A 108 -11.72 18.87 -11.01
C MET A 108 -11.61 20.23 -11.71
N ASN A 109 -11.38 21.31 -10.96
CA ASN A 109 -11.23 22.65 -11.53
C ASN A 109 -10.00 22.79 -12.42
N ILE A 110 -8.88 22.14 -12.08
CA ILE A 110 -7.64 22.21 -12.86
C ILE A 110 -7.74 21.36 -14.13
N MET A 111 -8.35 20.17 -14.04
CA MET A 111 -8.26 19.15 -15.09
C MET A 111 -9.46 19.12 -16.04
N LEU A 112 -10.64 19.61 -15.62
CA LEU A 112 -11.90 19.46 -16.35
C LEU A 112 -12.54 20.79 -16.76
N GLN A 113 -11.88 21.92 -16.53
CA GLN A 113 -12.28 23.23 -17.07
C GLN A 113 -11.76 23.43 -18.49
#